data_AF-A0A0C3M2H6-F1
#
_entry.id   AF-A0A0C3M2H6-F1
#
_cell.length_a   1.000
_cell.length_b   1.000
_cell.length_c   1.000
_cell.angle_alpha   90.00
_cell.angle_beta   90.00
_cell.angle_gamma   90.00
#
_symmetry.space_group_name_H-M   'P 1'
#
loop_
_entity.id
_entity.type
_entity.pdbx_description
1 polymer ?
#
loop_
_entity_poly.entity_id
_entity_poly.type
_entity_poly.pdbx_seq_one_letter_code
_entity_poly.pdbx_strand_id
1 'polypeptide(L)'
;MEIGILRRDATRNEVNRQGPNDTIHPISQLPTELLAEIIRLALPSVEFDAMCADDRAGFHVKELYAMRLVAKQWQKIIDGTPKFWTFVVSNLPPHVNETTIRRSGAGPLVIVYDRYSQSVPPFEDFFEPLADTYPRWSVYSGPIVEEYLEKPAPRLQTIIAESSEKYNIPLELLGGNTRNLRQVDLSNVSIQWRMGIFTHLNFLRIANVEGGGLTTAHILDIICASPCLEHLELALMHVAVDNQPPSQPITLPRLRYVRFVHCQENFTNAILGQIRAPSAIEFHVNVSLEMLDISAFINEDIRPFQELILVTHRRNGSSKIFLYRNTFGWEIPEGRPIQGGLSFSVSIKCNDPSLCIRWAESILLGDTGLTIEITCARQFGQPVFEAIAPMRCFTRIELRSNWNNTLRVLEFLGKPLSADPALPSLPCLQELLLEGEGDYLHAHALLTMVHSRFNSMSWEGAERTPLIITILPKSLPYHYPWRVLDLITLVKIRKTKGVEQVQLVYEGGLDGRLAVTWDEETSKAGWG
;
A
#
# COMPACT_ATOMS: atom_id res chain seq x y z
N MET A 1 -18.22 10.93 -16.85
CA MET A 1 -18.57 9.94 -15.81
C MET A 1 -19.98 9.47 -16.12
N GLU A 2 -20.12 8.32 -16.78
CA GLU A 2 -21.42 7.80 -17.20
C GLU A 2 -22.21 7.36 -15.96
N ILE A 3 -23.34 8.01 -15.71
CA ILE A 3 -24.32 7.61 -14.71
C ILE A 3 -24.82 6.24 -15.15
N GLY A 4 -24.25 5.19 -14.56
CA GLY A 4 -24.81 3.85 -14.60
C GLY A 4 -26.20 3.91 -14.01
N ILE A 5 -27.19 4.04 -14.88
CA ILE A 5 -28.61 3.98 -14.54
C ILE A 5 -28.82 2.60 -13.91
N LEU A 6 -28.93 2.59 -12.58
CA LEU A 6 -29.51 1.50 -11.80
C LEU A 6 -30.94 1.32 -12.29
N ARG A 7 -31.09 0.55 -13.38
CA ARG A 7 -32.36 0.06 -13.90
C ARG A 7 -32.82 -1.02 -12.93
N ARG A 8 -33.33 -0.60 -11.77
CA ARG A 8 -34.12 -1.47 -10.91
C ARG A 8 -35.42 -1.73 -11.66
N ASP A 9 -35.64 -2.99 -12.00
CA ASP A 9 -36.89 -3.48 -12.56
C ASP A 9 -38.04 -3.08 -11.62
N ALA A 10 -38.77 -2.04 -12.04
CA ALA A 10 -40.07 -1.69 -11.50
C ALA A 10 -41.04 -2.80 -11.93
N THR A 11 -40.98 -3.93 -11.21
CA THR A 11 -42.05 -4.93 -11.23
C THR A 11 -43.30 -4.24 -10.69
N ARG A 12 -44.20 -4.02 -11.64
CA ARG A 12 -45.52 -3.45 -11.50
C ARG A 12 -46.33 -4.33 -10.54
N ASN A 13 -46.33 -3.99 -9.25
CA ASN A 13 -47.20 -4.62 -8.26
C ASN A 13 -48.64 -4.18 -8.52
N GLU A 14 -49.40 -5.03 -9.19
CA GLU A 14 -50.85 -4.98 -9.21
C GLU A 14 -51.38 -5.16 -7.78
N VAL A 15 -52.14 -4.14 -7.37
CA VAL A 15 -52.80 -4.02 -6.07
C VAL A 15 -53.91 -5.06 -5.97
N ASN A 16 -53.58 -6.21 -5.38
CA ASN A 16 -54.59 -7.07 -4.77
C ASN A 16 -55.08 -6.42 -3.47
N ARG A 17 -56.34 -5.99 -3.47
CA ARG A 17 -57.08 -5.53 -2.28
C ARG A 17 -57.16 -6.67 -1.26
N GLN A 18 -56.31 -6.66 -0.24
CA GLN A 18 -56.42 -7.52 0.94
C GLN A 18 -57.19 -6.80 2.06
N GLY A 19 -57.97 -7.59 2.80
CA GLY A 19 -58.96 -7.14 3.79
C GLY A 19 -58.40 -6.60 5.11
N PRO A 20 -59.29 -6.18 6.03
CA PRO A 20 -59.02 -5.22 7.11
C PRO A 20 -58.37 -5.80 8.37
N ASN A 21 -57.37 -6.68 8.24
CA ASN A 21 -56.52 -7.10 9.36
C ASN A 21 -55.05 -6.75 9.04
N ASP A 22 -54.75 -5.45 9.05
CA ASP A 22 -53.40 -4.91 8.89
C ASP A 22 -52.54 -5.34 10.10
N THR A 23 -51.85 -6.48 9.97
CA THR A 23 -50.76 -6.85 10.86
C THR A 23 -49.66 -5.80 10.74
N ILE A 24 -49.60 -4.91 11.73
CA ILE A 24 -48.55 -3.89 11.86
C ILE A 24 -47.20 -4.60 11.77
N HIS A 25 -46.37 -4.23 10.79
CA HIS A 25 -45.03 -4.79 10.64
C HIS A 25 -44.24 -4.64 11.96
N PRO A 26 -43.59 -5.70 12.48
CA PRO A 26 -42.88 -5.65 13.76
C PRO A 26 -41.86 -4.50 13.86
N ILE A 27 -41.27 -4.10 12.74
CA ILE A 27 -40.25 -3.04 12.69
C ILE A 27 -40.79 -1.65 12.99
N SER A 28 -42.08 -1.36 12.72
CA SER A 28 -42.67 -0.05 13.01
C SER A 28 -43.05 0.13 14.48
N GLN A 29 -43.02 -0.96 15.26
CA GLN A 29 -43.26 -0.94 16.71
C GLN A 29 -41.99 -0.68 17.53
N LEU A 30 -40.82 -0.58 16.88
CA LEU A 30 -39.58 -0.28 17.57
C LEU A 30 -39.60 1.14 18.16
N PRO A 31 -39.07 1.33 19.39
CA PRO A 31 -38.78 2.65 19.93
C PRO A 31 -37.93 3.49 18.97
N THR A 32 -38.18 4.80 18.96
CA THR A 32 -37.50 5.76 18.06
C THR A 32 -35.98 5.69 18.21
N GLU A 33 -35.49 5.52 19.44
CA GLU A 33 -34.08 5.46 19.78
C GLU A 33 -33.40 4.22 19.19
N LEU A 34 -34.05 3.07 19.27
CA LEU A 34 -33.54 1.83 18.67
C LEU A 34 -33.54 1.91 17.15
N LEU A 35 -34.60 2.48 16.57
CA LEU A 35 -34.67 2.64 15.12
C LEU A 35 -33.64 3.66 14.60
N ALA A 36 -33.39 4.75 15.33
CA ALA A 36 -32.32 5.68 15.01
C ALA A 36 -30.94 5.00 15.09
N GLU A 37 -30.70 4.16 16.10
CA GLU A 37 -29.45 3.43 16.21
C GLU A 37 -29.26 2.39 15.10
N ILE A 38 -30.31 1.68 14.71
CA ILE A 38 -30.30 0.77 13.54
C ILE A 38 -29.95 1.56 12.26
N ILE A 39 -30.58 2.71 12.04
CA ILE A 39 -30.27 3.58 10.89
C ILE A 39 -28.81 4.02 10.94
N ARG A 40 -28.31 4.45 12.10
CA ARG A 40 -26.91 4.85 12.29
C ARG A 40 -25.93 3.74 11.93
N LEU A 41 -26.22 2.50 12.34
CA LEU A 41 -25.41 1.33 12.05
C LEU A 41 -25.51 0.86 10.59
N ALA A 42 -26.63 1.12 9.93
CA ALA A 42 -26.86 0.76 8.53
C ALA A 42 -26.22 1.78 7.56
N LEU A 43 -26.01 3.03 7.99
CA LEU A 43 -25.33 4.04 7.19
C LEU A 43 -23.83 3.69 7.06
N PRO A 44 -23.23 3.92 5.88
CA PRO A 44 -21.79 3.74 5.70
C PRO A 44 -21.00 4.57 6.71
N SER A 45 -20.02 3.92 7.36
CA SER A 45 -19.04 4.62 8.17
C SER A 45 -18.16 5.49 7.27
N VAL A 46 -18.08 6.78 7.59
CA VAL A 46 -17.19 7.72 6.90
C VAL A 46 -15.94 7.84 7.75
N GLU A 47 -15.00 6.94 7.52
CA GLU A 47 -13.64 7.09 8.02
C GLU A 47 -12.91 8.08 7.11
N PHE A 48 -12.37 9.14 7.71
CA PHE A 48 -11.55 10.13 7.02
C PHE A 48 -10.14 9.55 6.86
N ASP A 49 -10.02 8.55 6.00
CA ASP A 49 -8.75 8.15 5.43
C ASP A 49 -8.42 9.03 4.22
N ALA A 50 -7.13 9.28 4.03
CA ALA A 50 -6.61 10.36 3.21
C ALA A 50 -6.85 10.26 1.69
N MET A 51 -7.53 9.22 1.21
CA MET A 51 -7.74 9.01 -0.23
C MET A 51 -9.20 8.86 -0.65
N CYS A 52 -10.17 8.71 0.27
CA CYS A 52 -11.54 8.36 -0.11
C CYS A 52 -12.66 9.07 0.69
N ALA A 53 -12.34 10.12 1.46
CA ALA A 53 -13.33 10.82 2.28
C ALA A 53 -14.53 11.34 1.45
N ASP A 54 -14.25 11.89 0.26
CA ASP A 54 -15.22 12.55 -0.62
C ASP A 54 -16.32 11.59 -1.10
N ASP A 55 -15.90 10.44 -1.64
CA ASP A 55 -16.82 9.40 -2.11
C ASP A 55 -17.68 8.85 -0.98
N ARG A 56 -17.07 8.53 0.17
CA ARG A 56 -17.79 7.94 1.31
C ARG A 56 -18.80 8.90 1.90
N ALA A 57 -18.47 10.20 2.02
CA ALA A 57 -19.41 11.21 2.48
C ALA A 57 -20.60 11.35 1.51
N GLY A 58 -20.34 11.36 0.20
CA GLY A 58 -21.38 11.37 -0.83
C GLY A 58 -22.28 10.13 -0.76
N PHE A 59 -21.71 8.93 -0.60
CA PHE A 59 -22.47 7.69 -0.42
C PHE A 59 -23.31 7.69 0.85
N HIS A 60 -22.76 8.20 1.95
CA HIS A 60 -23.50 8.33 3.21
C HIS A 60 -24.76 9.18 3.04
N VAL A 61 -24.66 10.36 2.42
CA VAL A 61 -25.82 11.23 2.20
C VAL A 61 -26.82 10.58 1.23
N LYS A 62 -26.34 9.92 0.16
CA LYS A 62 -27.22 9.18 -0.76
C LYS A 62 -28.01 8.07 -0.04
N GLU A 63 -27.33 7.27 0.77
CA GLU A 63 -27.96 6.19 1.53
C GLU A 63 -28.94 6.74 2.58
N LEU A 64 -28.60 7.84 3.24
CA LEU A 64 -29.50 8.52 4.17
C LEU A 64 -30.81 8.93 3.47
N TYR A 65 -30.71 9.52 2.27
CA TYR A 65 -31.89 9.88 1.49
C TYR A 65 -32.68 8.66 1.02
N ALA A 66 -32.02 7.56 0.66
CA ALA A 66 -32.70 6.30 0.33
C ALA A 66 -33.48 5.75 1.54
N MET A 67 -32.88 5.76 2.73
CA MET A 67 -33.53 5.32 3.97
C MET A 67 -34.75 6.18 4.35
N ARG A 68 -34.74 7.48 4.02
CA ARG A 68 -35.91 8.36 4.22
C ARG A 68 -37.12 7.92 3.39
N LEU A 69 -36.92 7.22 2.28
CA LEU A 69 -38.01 6.77 1.39
C LEU A 69 -38.65 5.45 1.84
N VAL A 70 -38.08 4.75 2.84
CA VAL A 70 -38.56 3.45 3.30
C VAL A 70 -39.94 3.55 3.95
N ALA A 71 -40.12 4.50 4.89
CA ALA A 71 -41.38 4.71 5.59
C ALA A 71 -41.47 6.12 6.20
N LYS A 72 -42.69 6.63 6.42
CA LYS A 72 -42.92 7.94 7.05
C LYS A 72 -42.29 8.07 8.43
N GLN A 73 -42.29 6.99 9.22
CA GLN A 73 -41.65 6.95 10.53
C GLN A 73 -40.13 7.12 10.40
N TRP A 74 -39.49 6.41 9.47
CA TRP A 74 -38.05 6.53 9.21
C TRP A 74 -37.69 7.94 8.77
N GLN A 75 -38.46 8.51 7.85
CA GLN A 75 -38.29 9.91 7.44
C GLN A 75 -38.37 10.87 8.63
N LYS A 76 -39.38 10.72 9.51
CA LYS A 76 -39.54 11.58 10.69
C LYS A 76 -38.36 11.44 11.66
N ILE A 77 -37.88 10.22 11.88
CA ILE A 77 -36.74 9.94 12.77
C ILE A 77 -35.46 10.54 12.17
N ILE A 78 -35.20 10.29 10.89
CA ILE A 78 -34.03 10.82 10.19
C ILE A 78 -34.06 12.34 10.18
N ASP A 79 -35.18 12.95 9.77
CA ASP A 79 -35.33 14.41 9.68
C ASP A 79 -35.28 15.08 11.06
N GLY A 80 -35.70 14.39 12.12
CA GLY A 80 -35.70 14.86 13.51
C GLY A 80 -34.42 14.56 14.30
N THR A 81 -33.43 13.87 13.72
CA THR A 81 -32.19 13.50 14.40
C THR A 81 -31.00 14.23 13.80
N PRO A 82 -30.51 15.32 14.41
CA PRO A 82 -29.42 16.14 13.87
C PRO A 82 -28.13 15.38 13.56
N LYS A 83 -27.85 14.29 14.28
CA LYS A 83 -26.64 13.45 14.10
C LYS A 83 -26.53 12.80 12.71
N PHE A 84 -27.61 12.71 11.95
CA PHE A 84 -27.55 12.21 10.57
C PHE A 84 -27.24 13.30 9.55
N TRP A 85 -27.31 14.57 9.94
CA TRP A 85 -27.16 15.71 9.04
C TRP A 85 -25.82 16.40 9.27
N THR A 86 -24.72 15.65 9.28
CA THR A 86 -23.39 16.21 9.60
C THR A 86 -22.54 16.52 8.36
N PHE A 87 -22.83 15.91 7.20
CA PHE A 87 -21.96 15.99 6.02
C PHE A 87 -22.45 17.04 5.01
N VAL A 88 -21.62 18.05 4.77
CA VAL A 88 -21.77 19.05 3.71
C VAL A 88 -20.71 18.75 2.66
N VAL A 89 -21.15 18.43 1.43
CA VAL A 89 -20.25 17.94 0.37
C VAL A 89 -20.40 18.77 -0.89
N SER A 90 -19.31 19.22 -1.49
CA SER A 90 -19.33 20.13 -2.65
C SER A 90 -19.99 19.55 -3.90
N ASN A 91 -19.89 18.22 -4.10
CA ASN A 91 -20.49 17.53 -5.24
C ASN A 91 -22.00 17.24 -5.08
N LEU A 92 -22.62 17.63 -3.96
CA LEU A 92 -24.06 17.52 -3.74
C LEU A 92 -24.81 18.79 -4.18
N PRO A 93 -26.09 18.67 -4.58
CA PRO A 93 -26.90 19.84 -4.91
C PRO A 93 -26.98 20.86 -3.75
N PRO A 94 -26.89 22.18 -3.99
CA PRO A 94 -26.88 23.20 -2.93
C PRO A 94 -28.03 23.08 -1.91
N HIS A 95 -29.25 22.82 -2.39
CA HIS A 95 -30.42 22.64 -1.53
C HIS A 95 -30.33 21.42 -0.56
N VAL A 96 -29.51 20.42 -0.90
CA VAL A 96 -29.20 19.28 -0.01
C VAL A 96 -28.29 19.77 1.11
N ASN A 97 -27.23 20.50 0.78
CA ASN A 97 -26.30 21.08 1.75
C ASN A 97 -27.00 22.07 2.69
N GLU A 98 -27.83 22.98 2.17
CA GLU A 98 -28.66 23.87 2.99
C GLU A 98 -29.57 23.10 3.96
N THR A 99 -30.19 22.03 3.47
CA THR A 99 -31.04 21.16 4.29
C THR A 99 -30.23 20.49 5.40
N THR A 100 -29.04 19.98 5.09
CA THR A 100 -28.10 19.43 6.06
C THR A 100 -27.75 20.46 7.13
N ILE A 101 -27.27 21.64 6.74
CA ILE A 101 -26.86 22.71 7.66
C ILE A 101 -28.02 23.07 8.60
N ARG A 102 -29.23 23.25 8.07
CA ARG A 102 -30.41 23.57 8.89
C ARG A 102 -30.75 22.44 9.86
N ARG A 103 -30.75 21.17 9.41
CA ARG A 103 -31.18 20.02 10.23
C ARG A 103 -30.13 19.59 11.26
N SER A 104 -28.87 19.89 11.01
CA SER A 104 -27.76 19.67 11.94
C SER A 104 -27.88 20.53 13.23
N GLY A 105 -28.67 21.61 13.20
CA GLY A 105 -28.89 22.50 14.34
C GLY A 105 -27.59 23.18 14.78
N ALA A 106 -27.19 23.00 16.05
CA ALA A 106 -25.90 23.47 16.58
C ALA A 106 -24.82 22.36 16.62
N GLY A 107 -25.13 21.20 16.01
CA GLY A 107 -24.25 20.04 15.97
C GLY A 107 -22.97 20.29 15.17
N PRO A 108 -21.97 19.41 15.32
CA PRO A 108 -20.75 19.45 14.54
C PRO A 108 -21.03 19.23 13.05
N LEU A 109 -20.28 19.92 12.20
CA LEU A 109 -20.32 19.73 10.75
C LEU A 109 -19.02 19.12 10.25
N VAL A 110 -19.16 18.35 9.18
CA VAL A 110 -18.08 17.77 8.40
C VAL A 110 -18.17 18.40 7.02
N ILE A 111 -17.14 19.17 6.67
CA ILE A 111 -17.08 19.90 5.41
C ILE A 111 -16.12 19.17 4.49
N VAL A 112 -16.63 18.79 3.33
CA VAL A 112 -15.91 17.98 2.35
C VAL A 112 -16.01 18.63 0.98
N TYR A 113 -14.89 19.15 0.50
CA TYR A 113 -14.76 19.71 -0.84
C TYR A 113 -14.08 18.67 -1.73
N ASP A 114 -14.91 17.93 -2.47
CA ASP A 114 -14.46 17.01 -3.50
C ASP A 114 -13.79 17.82 -4.61
N ARG A 115 -12.50 17.58 -4.84
CA ARG A 115 -11.70 18.28 -5.85
C ARG A 115 -11.50 17.47 -7.13
N TYR A 116 -11.88 16.20 -7.12
CA TYR A 116 -11.66 15.28 -8.23
C TYR A 116 -12.90 15.13 -9.11
N SER A 117 -14.07 15.49 -8.58
CA SER A 117 -15.29 15.55 -9.38
C SER A 117 -15.24 16.69 -10.41
N GLN A 118 -15.74 16.41 -11.60
CA GLN A 118 -15.88 17.39 -12.68
C GLN A 118 -17.03 18.37 -12.44
N SER A 119 -17.92 18.07 -11.50
CA SER A 119 -19.17 18.81 -11.26
C SER A 119 -19.12 19.66 -9.98
N VAL A 120 -17.93 20.09 -9.58
CA VAL A 120 -17.72 20.82 -8.33
C VAL A 120 -18.03 22.29 -8.59
N PRO A 121 -18.88 22.93 -7.77
CA PRO A 121 -19.15 24.36 -7.91
C PRO A 121 -17.87 25.17 -7.73
N PRO A 122 -17.81 26.41 -8.22
CA PRO A 122 -16.79 27.36 -7.84
C PRO A 122 -16.62 27.41 -6.32
N PHE A 123 -15.39 27.69 -5.91
CA PHE A 123 -15.00 27.67 -4.51
C PHE A 123 -15.88 28.59 -3.66
N GLU A 124 -16.09 29.82 -4.13
CA GLU A 124 -16.86 30.87 -3.48
C GLU A 124 -18.31 30.45 -3.28
N ASP A 125 -18.93 29.86 -4.32
CA ASP A 125 -20.31 29.41 -4.32
C ASP A 125 -20.59 28.33 -3.27
N PHE A 126 -19.58 27.50 -2.95
CA PHE A 126 -19.72 26.47 -1.93
C PHE A 126 -19.46 27.00 -0.51
N PHE A 127 -18.46 27.85 -0.32
CA PHE A 127 -18.01 28.25 1.01
C PHE A 127 -18.73 29.48 1.58
N GLU A 128 -19.18 30.42 0.74
CA GLU A 128 -19.90 31.61 1.21
C GLU A 128 -21.12 31.25 2.10
N PRO A 129 -22.00 30.28 1.73
CA PRO A 129 -23.10 29.86 2.59
C PRO A 129 -22.68 29.16 3.89
N LEU A 130 -21.43 28.72 3.99
CA LEU A 130 -20.88 28.00 5.14
C LEU A 130 -20.18 28.91 6.14
N ALA A 131 -19.95 30.19 5.82
CA ALA A 131 -19.15 31.09 6.61
C ALA A 131 -19.59 31.15 8.09
N ASP A 132 -20.89 31.30 8.32
CA ASP A 132 -21.48 31.38 9.67
C ASP A 132 -21.44 30.04 10.44
N THR A 133 -21.14 28.94 9.75
CA THR A 133 -21.08 27.61 10.35
C THR A 133 -19.67 27.23 10.79
N TYR A 134 -18.66 28.01 10.42
CA TYR A 134 -17.24 27.73 10.68
C TYR A 134 -16.91 27.33 12.14
N PRO A 135 -17.45 27.99 13.19
CA PRO A 135 -17.18 27.60 14.58
C PRO A 135 -17.66 26.19 14.96
N ARG A 136 -18.50 25.57 14.12
CA ARG A 136 -19.09 24.24 14.30
C ARG A 136 -18.36 23.16 13.51
N TRP A 137 -17.40 23.52 12.67
CA TRP A 137 -16.67 22.55 11.88
C TRP A 137 -15.87 21.63 12.80
N SER A 138 -16.02 20.33 12.57
CA SER A 138 -15.34 19.26 13.30
C SER A 138 -14.35 18.52 12.42
N VAL A 139 -14.64 18.46 11.12
CA VAL A 139 -13.78 17.89 10.09
C VAL A 139 -13.79 18.83 8.89
N TYR A 140 -12.62 19.09 8.33
CA TYR A 140 -12.44 19.80 7.08
C TYR A 140 -11.59 18.94 6.14
N SER A 141 -12.10 18.70 4.93
CA SER A 141 -11.38 18.06 3.83
C SER A 141 -11.53 18.93 2.59
N GLY A 142 -10.45 19.50 2.06
CA GLY A 142 -10.56 20.40 0.91
C GLY A 142 -9.29 21.17 0.57
N PRO A 143 -9.39 22.17 -0.32
CA PRO A 143 -8.26 23.04 -0.65
C PRO A 143 -7.89 23.95 0.52
N ILE A 144 -6.75 24.64 0.44
CA ILE A 144 -6.43 25.70 1.41
C ILE A 144 -7.29 26.92 1.15
N VAL A 145 -7.90 27.43 2.22
CA VAL A 145 -8.69 28.66 2.19
C VAL A 145 -8.22 29.55 3.32
N GLU A 146 -7.41 30.55 3.00
CA GLU A 146 -6.80 31.44 3.98
C GLU A 146 -7.85 32.06 4.91
N GLU A 147 -8.96 32.55 4.34
CA GLU A 147 -10.04 33.20 5.10
C GLU A 147 -10.65 32.34 6.21
N TYR A 148 -10.60 31.01 6.08
CA TYR A 148 -11.10 30.09 7.11
C TYR A 148 -9.95 29.49 7.91
N LEU A 149 -8.88 29.05 7.26
CA LEU A 149 -7.82 28.31 7.92
C LEU A 149 -6.86 29.20 8.71
N GLU A 150 -6.91 30.53 8.60
CA GLU A 150 -6.21 31.45 9.53
C GLU A 150 -7.04 31.83 10.75
N LYS A 151 -8.32 31.47 10.79
CA LYS A 151 -9.20 31.76 11.93
C LYS A 151 -9.14 30.63 12.97
N PRO A 152 -9.40 30.90 14.26
CA PRO A 152 -9.52 29.82 15.24
C PRO A 152 -10.74 28.93 14.99
N ALA A 153 -10.53 27.62 14.82
CA ALA A 153 -11.60 26.62 14.75
C ALA A 153 -11.66 25.77 16.03
N PRO A 154 -12.38 26.20 17.08
CA PRO A 154 -12.32 25.55 18.40
C PRO A 154 -12.90 24.13 18.42
N ARG A 155 -13.67 23.70 17.42
CA ARG A 155 -14.25 22.35 17.35
C ARG A 155 -13.58 21.44 16.32
N LEU A 156 -12.64 21.97 15.53
CA LEU A 156 -12.01 21.21 14.46
C LEU A 156 -11.06 20.17 15.06
N GLN A 157 -11.28 18.92 14.68
CA GLN A 157 -10.51 17.75 15.13
C GLN A 157 -9.74 17.08 14.00
N THR A 158 -10.28 17.13 12.77
CA THR A 158 -9.62 16.59 11.59
C THR A 158 -9.48 17.67 10.55
N ILE A 159 -8.26 17.81 10.02
CA ILE A 159 -7.97 18.65 8.87
C ILE A 159 -7.25 17.82 7.82
N ILE A 160 -7.81 17.79 6.62
CA ILE A 160 -7.23 17.24 5.41
C ILE A 160 -7.18 18.40 4.42
N ALA A 161 -6.00 18.96 4.23
CA ALA A 161 -5.84 20.14 3.41
C ALA A 161 -4.75 19.94 2.36
N GLU A 162 -5.06 20.33 1.13
CA GLU A 162 -4.11 20.27 0.04
C GLU A 162 -4.09 21.58 -0.75
N SER A 163 -2.91 21.92 -1.26
CA SER A 163 -2.79 22.97 -2.28
C SER A 163 -2.48 22.39 -3.65
N SER A 164 -3.08 22.95 -4.71
CA SER A 164 -2.60 22.77 -6.08
C SER A 164 -1.40 23.66 -6.42
N GLU A 165 -1.26 24.80 -5.75
CA GLU A 165 -0.22 25.79 -6.01
C GLU A 165 0.82 25.81 -4.89
N LYS A 166 2.09 26.06 -5.24
CA LYS A 166 3.12 26.28 -4.22
C LYS A 166 2.86 27.64 -3.56
N TYR A 167 2.19 27.65 -2.41
CA TYR A 167 1.98 28.87 -1.63
C TYR A 167 3.33 29.40 -1.14
N ASN A 168 3.64 30.65 -1.49
CA ASN A 168 4.86 31.30 -1.05
C ASN A 168 4.75 31.89 0.37
N ILE A 169 3.53 32.12 0.86
CA ILE A 169 3.28 32.74 2.17
C ILE A 169 2.83 31.65 3.15
N PRO A 170 3.58 31.41 4.23
CA PRO A 170 3.19 30.44 5.25
C PRO A 170 1.94 30.90 6.03
N LEU A 171 0.92 30.04 6.05
CA LEU A 171 -0.36 30.21 6.75
C LEU A 171 -0.20 30.05 8.27
N GLU A 172 -0.79 30.94 9.08
CA GLU A 172 -0.94 30.68 10.52
C GLU A 172 -2.13 29.75 10.76
N LEU A 173 -1.89 28.45 10.66
CA LEU A 173 -2.93 27.42 10.72
C LEU A 173 -3.81 27.53 11.99
N LEU A 174 -5.11 27.65 11.77
CA LEU A 174 -6.19 27.87 12.73
C LEU A 174 -5.97 29.07 13.68
N GLY A 175 -5.36 30.14 13.17
CA GLY A 175 -4.96 31.29 14.00
C GLY A 175 -3.99 30.87 15.11
N GLY A 176 -3.24 29.80 14.84
CA GLY A 176 -2.32 29.17 15.77
C GLY A 176 -2.97 28.26 16.82
N ASN A 177 -4.30 28.15 16.89
CA ASN A 177 -4.98 27.31 17.88
C ASN A 177 -5.34 25.93 17.32
N THR A 178 -4.38 25.03 17.37
CA THR A 178 -4.41 23.68 16.80
C THR A 178 -4.56 22.58 17.86
N ARG A 179 -4.81 22.93 19.13
CA ARG A 179 -4.84 21.99 20.27
C ARG A 179 -5.96 20.93 20.21
N ASN A 180 -7.01 21.20 19.45
CA ASN A 180 -8.14 20.27 19.29
C ASN A 180 -7.98 19.31 18.12
N LEU A 181 -6.97 19.53 17.26
CA LEU A 181 -6.66 18.62 16.19
C LEU A 181 -6.20 17.27 16.75
N ARG A 182 -6.71 16.21 16.16
CA ARG A 182 -6.36 14.81 16.41
C ARG A 182 -5.81 14.17 15.14
N GLN A 183 -6.34 14.59 13.99
CA GLN A 183 -5.92 14.12 12.69
C GLN A 183 -5.48 15.30 11.83
N VAL A 184 -4.25 15.24 11.34
CA VAL A 184 -3.67 16.26 10.47
C VAL A 184 -3.16 15.56 9.23
N ASP A 185 -3.67 15.96 8.08
CA ASP A 185 -3.19 15.58 6.76
C ASP A 185 -2.97 16.85 5.93
N LEU A 186 -1.71 17.16 5.66
CA LEU A 186 -1.30 18.36 4.93
C LEU A 186 -0.48 17.95 3.72
N SER A 187 -0.96 18.30 2.52
CA SER A 187 -0.28 18.00 1.26
C SER A 187 0.01 19.29 0.48
N ASN A 188 1.26 19.56 0.17
CA ASN A 188 1.67 20.78 -0.55
C ASN A 188 1.23 22.09 0.18
N VAL A 189 1.14 22.07 1.52
CA VAL A 189 0.71 23.23 2.33
C VAL A 189 1.91 23.87 3.02
N SER A 190 2.01 25.19 2.90
CA SER A 190 2.98 26.00 3.64
C SER A 190 2.31 26.61 4.88
N ILE A 191 2.73 26.20 6.08
CA ILE A 191 2.25 26.77 7.35
C ILE A 191 3.41 27.37 8.15
N GLN A 192 3.10 28.26 9.08
CA GLN A 192 4.06 28.77 10.05
C GLN A 192 4.40 27.71 11.09
N TRP A 193 5.43 26.93 10.81
CA TRP A 193 5.91 25.89 11.72
C TRP A 193 6.45 26.48 13.02
N ARG A 194 6.01 25.93 14.15
CA ARG A 194 6.45 26.29 15.49
C ARG A 194 6.41 25.08 16.40
N MET A 195 7.28 25.05 17.39
CA MET A 195 7.25 24.02 18.43
C MET A 195 5.91 24.06 19.17
N GLY A 196 5.36 22.89 19.47
CA GLY A 196 4.07 22.70 20.12
C GLY A 196 2.86 23.00 19.23
N ILE A 197 3.04 23.14 17.91
CA ILE A 197 1.92 23.39 16.99
C ILE A 197 0.92 22.23 17.03
N PHE A 198 1.35 20.98 16.94
CA PHE A 198 0.45 19.85 17.05
C PHE A 198 0.73 19.07 18.32
N THR A 199 -0.33 18.81 19.09
CA THR A 199 -0.27 18.09 20.34
C THR A 199 -1.43 17.09 20.38
N HIS A 200 -1.22 15.95 21.04
CA HIS A 200 -2.26 14.92 21.19
C HIS A 200 -2.82 14.37 19.86
N LEU A 201 -2.00 14.32 18.81
CA LEU A 201 -2.41 13.69 17.55
C LEU A 201 -2.56 12.17 17.70
N ASN A 202 -3.49 11.60 16.95
CA ASN A 202 -3.58 10.17 16.66
C ASN A 202 -3.27 9.84 15.19
N PHE A 203 -3.31 10.83 14.29
CA PHE A 203 -2.95 10.68 12.88
C PHE A 203 -2.16 11.90 12.41
N LEU A 204 -1.00 11.66 11.81
CA LEU A 204 -0.19 12.68 11.17
C LEU A 204 0.23 12.21 9.77
N ARG A 205 -0.19 12.96 8.75
CA ARG A 205 0.32 12.88 7.40
C ARG A 205 0.81 14.24 6.95
N ILE A 206 2.06 14.30 6.49
CA ILE A 206 2.62 15.49 5.85
C ILE A 206 3.24 15.05 4.53
N ALA A 207 2.80 15.67 3.44
CA ALA A 207 3.23 15.31 2.10
C ALA A 207 3.65 16.53 1.28
N ASN A 208 4.70 16.37 0.48
CA ASN A 208 5.15 17.36 -0.51
C ASN A 208 5.36 18.76 0.09
N VAL A 209 5.97 18.82 1.27
CA VAL A 209 6.32 20.08 1.93
C VAL A 209 7.77 20.42 1.58
N GLU A 210 7.95 21.50 0.83
CA GLU A 210 9.25 22.08 0.47
C GLU A 210 9.38 23.48 1.08
N GLY A 211 10.47 23.73 1.80
CA GLY A 211 10.72 25.05 2.39
C GLY A 211 9.82 25.38 3.60
N GLY A 212 9.52 26.66 3.80
CA GLY A 212 8.60 27.12 4.85
C GLY A 212 9.12 27.04 6.30
N GLY A 213 10.39 26.72 6.51
CA GLY A 213 10.98 26.63 7.85
C GLY A 213 10.62 25.37 8.63
N LEU A 214 9.99 24.37 7.98
CA LEU A 214 9.89 23.04 8.58
C LEU A 214 11.30 22.47 8.76
N THR A 215 11.54 21.80 9.88
CA THR A 215 12.82 21.13 10.19
C THR A 215 12.55 19.78 10.85
N THR A 216 13.59 18.96 10.99
CA THR A 216 13.50 17.70 11.74
C THR A 216 13.07 17.90 13.20
N ALA A 217 13.52 18.97 13.87
CA ALA A 217 13.16 19.27 15.25
C ALA A 217 11.66 19.53 15.41
N HIS A 218 11.03 20.21 14.44
CA HIS A 218 9.58 20.42 14.44
C HIS A 218 8.81 19.10 14.36
N ILE A 219 9.23 18.18 13.49
CA ILE A 219 8.59 16.85 13.36
C ILE A 219 8.76 16.05 14.64
N LEU A 220 9.97 16.00 15.21
CA LEU A 220 10.25 15.29 16.45
C LEU A 220 9.48 15.88 17.64
N ASP A 221 9.32 17.20 17.70
CA ASP A 221 8.50 17.88 18.70
C ASP A 221 7.02 17.47 18.59
N ILE A 222 6.45 17.48 17.37
CA ILE A 222 5.06 17.02 17.14
C ILE A 222 4.87 15.57 17.59
N ILE A 223 5.82 14.70 17.26
CA ILE A 223 5.79 13.28 17.60
C ILE A 223 5.90 13.09 19.13
N CYS A 224 6.81 13.81 19.79
CA CYS A 224 6.99 13.79 21.24
C CYS A 224 5.73 14.29 21.96
N ALA A 225 5.08 15.34 21.44
CA ALA A 225 3.85 15.90 21.98
C ALA A 225 2.61 15.05 21.69
N SER A 226 2.73 13.94 20.96
CA SER A 226 1.63 13.08 20.52
C SER A 226 1.85 11.60 20.87
N PRO A 227 1.90 11.24 22.17
CA PRO A 227 2.15 9.85 22.59
C PRO A 227 1.03 8.86 22.19
N CYS A 228 -0.13 9.36 21.77
CA CYS A 228 -1.26 8.56 21.27
C CYS A 228 -1.27 8.42 19.74
N LEU A 229 -0.18 8.80 19.05
CA LEU A 229 -0.09 8.70 17.60
C LEU A 229 -0.24 7.24 17.14
N GLU A 230 -1.18 6.99 16.24
CA GLU A 230 -1.48 5.67 15.65
C GLU A 230 -0.99 5.57 14.20
N HIS A 231 -0.98 6.68 13.47
CA HIS A 231 -0.53 6.76 12.08
C HIS A 231 0.47 7.89 11.88
N LEU A 232 1.64 7.56 11.34
CA LEU A 232 2.67 8.52 10.93
C LEU A 232 3.02 8.27 9.46
N GLU A 233 2.73 9.26 8.61
CA GLU A 233 3.08 9.23 7.20
C GLU A 233 3.79 10.52 6.77
N LEU A 234 5.00 10.37 6.25
CA LEU A 234 5.81 11.46 5.75
C LEU A 234 6.15 11.14 4.29
N ALA A 235 5.75 12.02 3.37
CA ALA A 235 5.88 11.75 1.94
C ALA A 235 6.51 12.94 1.20
N LEU A 236 7.44 12.68 0.28
CA LEU A 236 8.06 13.70 -0.57
C LEU A 236 8.61 14.88 0.25
N MET A 237 9.28 14.57 1.37
CA MET A 237 9.77 15.58 2.32
C MET A 237 11.17 16.07 1.93
N HIS A 238 11.29 17.39 1.71
CA HIS A 238 12.55 18.09 1.45
C HIS A 238 12.78 19.14 2.55
N VAL A 239 13.30 18.69 3.69
CA VAL A 239 13.31 19.43 4.96
C VAL A 239 14.74 19.60 5.45
N ALA A 240 15.03 20.77 6.04
CA ALA A 240 16.33 21.02 6.65
C ALA A 240 16.53 20.10 7.87
N VAL A 241 17.69 19.43 7.91
CA VAL A 241 18.07 18.55 9.00
C VAL A 241 18.84 19.36 10.04
N ASP A 242 18.35 19.34 11.28
CA ASP A 242 18.99 20.01 12.40
C ASP A 242 20.18 19.19 12.91
N ASN A 243 21.26 19.87 13.29
CA ASN A 243 22.53 19.21 13.66
C ASN A 243 22.50 18.39 14.96
N GLN A 244 21.42 18.43 15.73
CA GLN A 244 21.38 17.81 17.05
C GLN A 244 20.10 16.98 17.23
N PRO A 245 20.19 15.65 17.10
CA PRO A 245 19.08 14.79 17.46
C PRO A 245 18.80 14.86 18.98
N PRO A 246 17.55 14.65 19.41
CA PRO A 246 17.23 14.52 20.82
C PRO A 246 18.04 13.38 21.44
N SER A 247 18.38 13.53 22.73
CA SER A 247 19.27 12.58 23.41
C SER A 247 18.61 11.23 23.72
N GLN A 248 17.30 11.10 23.56
CA GLN A 248 16.55 9.89 23.94
C GLN A 248 15.54 9.49 22.85
N PRO A 249 15.47 8.20 22.48
CA PRO A 249 14.44 7.70 21.59
C PRO A 249 13.02 7.93 22.15
N ILE A 250 12.12 8.38 21.28
CA ILE A 250 10.70 8.61 21.53
C ILE A 250 9.96 7.29 21.37
N THR A 251 9.31 6.82 22.44
CA THR A 251 8.47 5.61 22.40
C THR A 251 7.02 5.98 22.13
N LEU A 252 6.45 5.39 21.07
CA LEU A 252 5.08 5.62 20.62
C LEU A 252 4.29 4.31 20.74
N PRO A 253 3.70 4.03 21.91
CA PRO A 253 3.11 2.72 22.22
C PRO A 253 1.85 2.40 21.42
N ARG A 254 1.24 3.40 20.77
CA ARG A 254 0.04 3.22 19.92
C ARG A 254 0.33 3.31 18.43
N LEU A 255 1.57 3.58 18.03
CA LEU A 255 1.90 3.77 16.62
C LEU A 255 1.79 2.43 15.90
N ARG A 256 0.83 2.36 14.98
CA ARG A 256 0.46 1.16 14.20
C ARG A 256 0.98 1.23 12.78
N TYR A 257 0.98 2.41 12.18
CA TYR A 257 1.35 2.63 10.79
C TYR A 257 2.50 3.63 10.72
N VAL A 258 3.61 3.22 10.13
CA VAL A 258 4.79 4.07 9.91
C VAL A 258 5.12 4.05 8.43
N ARG A 259 5.02 5.21 7.77
CA ARG A 259 5.23 5.34 6.33
C ARG A 259 6.16 6.51 5.99
N PHE A 260 7.24 6.22 5.30
CA PHE A 260 8.16 7.21 4.74
C PHE A 260 8.23 6.98 3.23
N VAL A 261 7.69 7.91 2.44
CA VAL A 261 7.55 7.72 0.99
C VAL A 261 8.37 8.79 0.26
N HIS A 262 9.45 8.39 -0.41
CA HIS A 262 10.31 9.29 -1.19
C HIS A 262 10.82 10.49 -0.38
N CYS A 263 11.17 10.27 0.88
CA CYS A 263 11.74 11.29 1.75
C CYS A 263 13.25 11.40 1.53
N GLN A 264 13.82 12.58 1.82
CA GLN A 264 15.28 12.74 1.87
C GLN A 264 15.91 11.80 2.89
N GLU A 265 17.08 11.28 2.54
CA GLU A 265 17.84 10.31 3.33
C GLU A 265 18.15 10.80 4.74
N ASN A 266 18.85 11.93 4.89
CA ASN A 266 19.23 12.50 6.19
C ASN A 266 18.01 12.80 7.08
N PHE A 267 16.91 13.24 6.48
CA PHE A 267 15.65 13.48 7.18
C PHE A 267 15.06 12.17 7.69
N THR A 268 14.97 11.15 6.84
CA THR A 268 14.40 9.86 7.21
C THR A 268 15.18 9.22 8.34
N ASN A 269 16.52 9.26 8.28
CA ASN A 269 17.42 8.75 9.32
C ASN A 269 17.20 9.47 10.65
N ALA A 270 17.19 10.81 10.62
CA ALA A 270 17.00 11.64 11.81
C ALA A 270 15.68 11.35 12.54
N ILE A 271 14.62 11.03 11.80
CA ILE A 271 13.31 10.69 12.39
C ILE A 271 13.24 9.21 12.81
N LEU A 272 13.58 8.27 11.93
CA LEU A 272 13.47 6.83 12.20
C LEU A 272 14.37 6.39 13.36
N GLY A 273 15.62 6.88 13.43
CA GLY A 273 16.55 6.56 14.51
C GLY A 273 16.01 6.95 15.90
N GLN A 274 15.13 7.96 15.95
CA GLN A 274 14.53 8.49 17.18
C GLN A 274 13.21 7.83 17.57
N ILE A 275 12.58 7.01 16.72
CA ILE A 275 11.26 6.43 17.03
C ILE A 275 11.37 4.99 17.50
N ARG A 276 10.56 4.61 18.48
CA ARG A 276 10.30 3.22 18.89
C ARG A 276 8.79 2.97 18.84
N ALA A 277 8.35 2.01 18.05
CA ALA A 277 6.94 1.72 17.80
C ALA A 277 6.62 0.24 18.07
N PRO A 278 6.51 -0.19 19.35
CA PRO A 278 6.34 -1.60 19.70
C PRO A 278 5.01 -2.21 19.23
N SER A 279 4.02 -1.37 18.89
CA SER A 279 2.70 -1.80 18.40
C SER A 279 2.54 -1.63 16.89
N ALA A 280 3.64 -1.36 16.17
CA ALA A 280 3.60 -1.20 14.73
C ALA A 280 3.13 -2.51 14.08
N ILE A 281 2.14 -2.41 13.20
CA ILE A 281 1.65 -3.52 12.38
C ILE A 281 1.99 -3.31 10.91
N GLU A 282 2.30 -2.08 10.52
CA GLU A 282 2.68 -1.71 9.17
C GLU A 282 3.90 -0.79 9.18
N PHE A 283 4.90 -1.17 8.38
CA PHE A 283 6.12 -0.39 8.19
C PHE A 283 6.45 -0.26 6.70
N HIS A 284 6.38 0.96 6.17
CA HIS A 284 6.74 1.26 4.79
C HIS A 284 7.83 2.34 4.76
N VAL A 285 8.94 2.04 4.11
CA VAL A 285 10.02 3.01 3.87
C VAL A 285 10.46 2.95 2.41
N ASN A 286 10.48 4.10 1.75
CA ASN A 286 10.97 4.29 0.38
C ASN A 286 11.94 5.48 0.37
N VAL A 287 13.24 5.20 0.31
CA VAL A 287 14.31 6.20 0.43
C VAL A 287 15.35 6.05 -0.67
N SER A 288 16.05 7.15 -0.95
CA SER A 288 17.18 7.17 -1.88
C SER A 288 18.46 7.48 -1.14
N LEU A 289 19.36 6.48 -1.04
CA LEU A 289 20.64 6.51 -0.31
C LEU A 289 21.84 6.63 -1.26
N GLU A 290 21.77 7.51 -2.26
CA GLU A 290 22.84 7.60 -3.28
C GLU A 290 24.16 8.17 -2.72
N MET A 291 24.10 8.91 -1.59
CA MET A 291 25.27 9.59 -1.01
C MET A 291 25.59 9.18 0.44
N LEU A 292 24.73 8.42 1.11
CA LEU A 292 24.91 8.04 2.51
C LEU A 292 25.47 6.64 2.75
N ASP A 293 25.92 6.44 3.98
CA ASP A 293 26.28 5.14 4.53
C ASP A 293 25.02 4.26 4.70
N ILE A 294 24.79 3.41 3.70
CA ILE A 294 23.73 2.40 3.69
C ILE A 294 23.82 1.50 4.93
N SER A 295 25.03 1.21 5.43
CA SER A 295 25.24 0.35 6.59
C SER A 295 24.68 0.98 7.87
N ALA A 296 24.94 2.26 8.09
CA ALA A 296 24.40 2.98 9.24
C ALA A 296 22.86 2.97 9.21
N PHE A 297 22.27 3.26 8.04
CA PHE A 297 20.82 3.28 7.89
C PHE A 297 20.14 1.94 8.22
N ILE A 298 20.60 0.84 7.61
CA ILE A 298 19.95 -0.46 7.79
C ILE A 298 20.21 -1.07 9.18
N ASN A 299 21.36 -0.78 9.79
CA ASN A 299 21.77 -1.37 11.08
C ASN A 299 21.39 -0.53 12.30
N GLU A 300 21.18 0.79 12.14
CA GLU A 300 20.87 1.69 13.24
C GLU A 300 19.45 2.24 13.12
N ASP A 301 19.10 2.88 12.00
CA ASP A 301 17.84 3.61 11.84
C ASP A 301 16.63 2.68 11.64
N ILE A 302 16.77 1.63 10.82
CA ILE A 302 15.70 0.63 10.63
C ILE A 302 15.65 -0.40 11.76
N ARG A 303 16.71 -0.51 12.57
CA ARG A 303 16.82 -1.51 13.65
C ARG A 303 15.57 -1.70 14.51
N PRO A 304 14.86 -0.63 14.94
CA PRO A 304 13.65 -0.76 15.75
C PRO A 304 12.51 -1.57 15.10
N PHE A 305 12.52 -1.72 13.78
CA PHE A 305 11.46 -2.37 13.01
C PHE A 305 11.86 -3.78 12.51
N GLN A 306 13.07 -4.25 12.80
CA GLN A 306 13.55 -5.57 12.36
C GLN A 306 12.70 -6.72 12.89
N GLU A 307 12.26 -6.64 14.16
CA GLU A 307 11.39 -7.66 14.76
C GLU A 307 10.03 -7.72 14.03
N LEU A 308 9.44 -6.56 13.71
CA LEU A 308 8.21 -6.49 12.93
C LEU A 308 8.39 -7.14 11.55
N ILE A 309 9.47 -6.84 10.84
CA ILE A 309 9.77 -7.42 9.53
C ILE A 309 9.87 -8.95 9.63
N LEU A 310 10.60 -9.47 10.62
CA LEU A 310 10.76 -10.91 10.85
C LEU A 310 9.44 -11.60 11.18
N VAL A 311 8.66 -11.07 12.13
CA VAL A 311 7.36 -11.62 12.52
C VAL A 311 6.39 -11.60 11.34
N THR A 312 6.42 -10.54 10.53
CA THR A 312 5.58 -10.42 9.34
C THR A 312 5.95 -11.44 8.27
N HIS A 313 7.24 -11.65 8.02
CA HIS A 313 7.71 -12.70 7.11
C HIS A 313 7.24 -14.09 7.56
N ARG A 314 7.47 -14.44 8.84
CA ARG A 314 7.05 -15.73 9.41
C ARG A 314 5.54 -15.95 9.32
N ARG A 315 4.75 -14.91 9.62
CA ARG A 315 3.29 -14.99 9.61
C ARG A 315 2.72 -15.18 8.20
N ASN A 316 3.32 -14.53 7.19
CA ASN A 316 2.90 -14.67 5.80
C ASN A 316 3.50 -15.92 5.12
N GLY A 317 4.47 -16.58 5.75
CA GLY A 317 5.19 -17.73 5.21
C GLY A 317 6.12 -17.41 4.04
N SER A 318 6.11 -16.16 3.56
CA SER A 318 6.96 -15.69 2.48
C SER A 318 7.10 -14.17 2.49
N SER A 319 8.18 -13.69 1.89
CA SER A 319 8.37 -12.29 1.50
C SER A 319 9.16 -12.23 0.20
N LYS A 320 9.23 -11.06 -0.43
CA LYS A 320 9.79 -10.90 -1.77
C LYS A 320 10.79 -9.75 -1.79
N ILE A 321 12.02 -10.07 -2.19
CA ILE A 321 13.02 -9.08 -2.59
C ILE A 321 12.83 -8.83 -4.08
N PHE A 322 12.77 -7.57 -4.50
CA PHE A 322 12.86 -7.21 -5.92
C PHE A 322 14.11 -6.37 -6.17
N LEU A 323 14.84 -6.73 -7.21
CA LEU A 323 16.03 -6.01 -7.65
C LEU A 323 15.75 -5.39 -9.01
N TYR A 324 15.60 -4.06 -9.01
CA TYR A 324 15.35 -3.29 -10.22
C TYR A 324 16.30 -2.10 -10.31
N ARG A 325 17.18 -2.12 -11.31
CA ARG A 325 18.21 -1.10 -11.51
C ARG A 325 19.08 -0.92 -10.26
N ASN A 326 19.15 0.29 -9.73
CA ASN A 326 19.83 0.63 -8.49
C ASN A 326 18.85 0.67 -7.30
N THR A 327 17.80 -0.15 -7.33
CA THR A 327 16.80 -0.22 -6.26
C THR A 327 16.76 -1.62 -5.69
N PHE A 328 16.98 -1.71 -4.39
CA PHE A 328 16.63 -2.84 -3.55
C PHE A 328 15.22 -2.63 -3.02
N GLY A 329 14.33 -3.60 -3.23
CA GLY A 329 13.02 -3.63 -2.61
C GLY A 329 12.84 -4.91 -1.81
N TRP A 330 12.16 -4.84 -0.67
CA TRP A 330 11.76 -5.99 0.13
C TRP A 330 10.38 -5.78 0.73
N GLU A 331 9.43 -6.63 0.36
CA GLU A 331 8.02 -6.47 0.72
C GLU A 331 7.32 -7.80 0.91
N ILE A 332 6.09 -7.75 1.42
CA ILE A 332 5.15 -8.88 1.34
C ILE A 332 4.47 -8.82 -0.03
N PRO A 333 4.54 -9.90 -0.86
CA PRO A 333 3.94 -9.90 -2.18
C PRO A 333 2.44 -9.55 -2.10
N GLU A 334 1.96 -8.76 -3.06
CA GLU A 334 0.58 -8.28 -3.15
C GLU A 334 -0.43 -9.45 -3.28
N GLY A 335 -0.80 -10.05 -2.16
CA GLY A 335 -2.06 -10.73 -1.93
C GLY A 335 -2.96 -9.80 -1.12
N ARG A 336 -4.29 -9.85 -1.32
CA ARG A 336 -5.25 -8.98 -0.60
C ARG A 336 -4.80 -8.85 0.86
N PRO A 337 -4.44 -7.65 1.35
CA PRO A 337 -3.97 -7.50 2.70
C PRO A 337 -5.04 -8.13 3.59
N ILE A 338 -4.65 -9.17 4.33
CA ILE A 338 -5.54 -9.76 5.32
C ILE A 338 -5.97 -8.57 6.18
N GLN A 339 -7.27 -8.26 6.25
CA GLN A 339 -7.73 -7.03 6.89
C GLN A 339 -7.23 -7.01 8.35
N GLY A 340 -6.38 -6.03 8.69
CA GLY A 340 -5.67 -5.98 9.97
C GLY A 340 -4.41 -6.86 10.08
N GLY A 341 -3.84 -7.29 8.96
CA GLY A 341 -2.63 -8.09 8.85
C GLY A 341 -1.36 -7.26 9.06
N LEU A 342 -0.29 -7.94 9.46
CA LEU A 342 1.04 -7.34 9.51
C LEU A 342 1.56 -7.15 8.08
N SER A 343 2.15 -6.00 7.79
CA SER A 343 2.72 -5.70 6.48
C SER A 343 4.02 -4.91 6.61
N PHE A 344 4.91 -5.07 5.64
CA PHE A 344 6.04 -4.17 5.47
C PHE A 344 6.41 -4.01 4.00
N SER A 345 7.04 -2.89 3.68
CA SER A 345 7.73 -2.65 2.41
C SER A 345 8.94 -1.75 2.65
N VAL A 346 10.11 -2.18 2.19
CA VAL A 346 11.38 -1.49 2.32
C VAL A 346 11.96 -1.32 0.93
N SER A 347 11.98 -0.09 0.41
CA SER A 347 12.55 0.27 -0.87
C SER A 347 13.70 1.25 -0.68
N ILE A 348 14.89 0.85 -1.13
CA ILE A 348 16.13 1.60 -0.98
C ILE A 348 16.78 1.73 -2.35
N LYS A 349 16.83 2.96 -2.86
CA LYS A 349 17.66 3.28 -4.03
C LYS A 349 19.11 3.43 -3.59
N CYS A 350 19.99 2.56 -4.07
CA CYS A 350 21.39 2.47 -3.67
C CYS A 350 22.27 1.97 -4.83
N ASN A 351 23.54 2.39 -4.85
CA ASN A 351 24.48 1.98 -5.90
C ASN A 351 24.92 0.51 -5.78
N ASP A 352 24.95 -0.02 -4.56
CA ASP A 352 25.27 -1.42 -4.28
C ASP A 352 24.21 -2.04 -3.35
N PRO A 353 23.28 -2.86 -3.88
CA PRO A 353 22.26 -3.53 -3.08
C PRO A 353 22.81 -4.72 -2.27
N SER A 354 24.10 -5.08 -2.42
CA SER A 354 24.69 -6.23 -1.73
C SER A 354 24.60 -6.13 -0.20
N LEU A 355 24.73 -4.92 0.36
CA LEU A 355 24.60 -4.67 1.80
C LEU A 355 23.16 -4.88 2.28
N CYS A 356 22.16 -4.40 1.52
CA CYS A 356 20.75 -4.59 1.83
C CYS A 356 20.34 -6.08 1.78
N ILE A 357 20.91 -6.84 0.85
CA ILE A 357 20.69 -8.28 0.73
C ILE A 357 21.22 -9.03 1.96
N ARG A 358 22.46 -8.74 2.39
CA ARG A 358 23.06 -9.34 3.59
C ARG A 358 22.29 -8.95 4.86
N TRP A 359 21.76 -7.74 4.89
CA TRP A 359 20.91 -7.27 5.98
C TRP A 359 19.57 -8.02 6.03
N ALA A 360 18.93 -8.27 4.88
CA ALA A 360 17.73 -9.11 4.85
C ALA A 360 18.04 -10.55 5.31
N GLU A 361 19.18 -11.12 4.90
CA GLU A 361 19.64 -12.43 5.39
C GLU A 361 19.80 -12.45 6.92
N SER A 362 20.43 -11.42 7.48
CA SER A 362 20.71 -11.36 8.92
C SER A 362 19.45 -11.22 9.76
N ILE A 363 18.40 -10.59 9.24
CA ILE A 363 17.08 -10.52 9.88
C ILE A 363 16.38 -11.89 9.86
N LEU A 364 16.42 -12.58 8.71
CA LEU A 364 15.72 -13.84 8.53
C LEU A 364 16.36 -15.00 9.30
N LEU A 365 17.65 -14.93 9.62
CA LEU A 365 18.38 -15.95 10.38
C LEU A 365 18.22 -17.38 9.81
N GLY A 366 18.04 -17.48 8.49
CA GLY A 366 17.83 -18.75 7.78
C GLY A 366 16.37 -19.19 7.61
N ASP A 367 15.39 -18.40 8.07
CA ASP A 367 13.97 -18.66 7.78
C ASP A 367 13.72 -18.73 6.28
N THR A 368 13.06 -19.80 5.84
CA THR A 368 12.77 -20.07 4.43
C THR A 368 11.54 -19.31 3.93
N GLY A 369 11.39 -19.20 2.61
CA GLY A 369 10.20 -18.59 1.99
C GLY A 369 10.49 -17.23 1.35
N LEU A 370 11.77 -16.84 1.27
CA LEU A 370 12.16 -15.63 0.57
C LEU A 370 12.12 -15.87 -0.95
N THR A 371 11.44 -14.98 -1.65
CA THR A 371 11.44 -14.91 -3.12
C THR A 371 12.35 -13.79 -3.57
N ILE A 372 13.12 -13.98 -4.65
CA ILE A 372 13.86 -12.88 -5.29
C ILE A 372 13.39 -12.67 -6.72
N GLU A 373 12.94 -11.46 -7.04
CA GLU A 373 12.65 -11.00 -8.39
C GLU A 373 13.84 -10.22 -8.95
N ILE A 374 14.30 -10.61 -10.15
CA ILE A 374 15.39 -9.94 -10.86
C ILE A 374 14.89 -9.49 -12.23
N THR A 375 14.71 -8.18 -12.40
CA THR A 375 14.12 -7.60 -13.62
C THR A 375 15.17 -7.09 -14.61
N CYS A 376 16.41 -6.84 -14.16
CA CYS A 376 17.50 -6.28 -14.97
C CYS A 376 18.89 -6.82 -14.59
N ALA A 377 19.09 -8.14 -14.70
CA ALA A 377 20.31 -8.81 -14.20
C ALA A 377 21.66 -8.25 -14.71
N ARG A 378 21.70 -7.64 -15.90
CA ARG A 378 22.93 -7.04 -16.46
C ARG A 378 23.45 -5.86 -15.65
N GLN A 379 22.58 -5.19 -14.90
CA GLN A 379 22.94 -4.00 -14.14
C GLN A 379 23.58 -4.33 -12.79
N PHE A 380 23.48 -5.57 -12.33
CA PHE A 380 24.06 -5.99 -11.06
C PHE A 380 25.50 -6.44 -11.24
N GLY A 381 26.39 -5.96 -10.36
CA GLY A 381 27.77 -6.42 -10.30
C GLY A 381 27.90 -7.84 -9.75
N GLN A 382 29.11 -8.39 -9.81
CA GLN A 382 29.48 -9.63 -9.12
C GLN A 382 29.16 -9.61 -7.61
N PRO A 383 29.36 -8.49 -6.86
CA PRO A 383 29.10 -8.45 -5.41
C PRO A 383 27.66 -8.80 -5.00
N VAL A 384 26.67 -8.48 -5.85
CA VAL A 384 25.26 -8.80 -5.61
C VAL A 384 25.05 -10.32 -5.66
N PHE A 385 25.61 -10.99 -6.67
CA PHE A 385 25.52 -12.44 -6.78
C PHE A 385 26.29 -13.16 -5.67
N GLU A 386 27.44 -12.63 -5.25
CA GLU A 386 28.19 -13.15 -4.11
C GLU A 386 27.44 -13.00 -2.79
N ALA A 387 26.71 -11.89 -2.59
CA ALA A 387 25.86 -11.69 -1.42
C ALA A 387 24.67 -12.66 -1.39
N ILE A 388 24.08 -12.96 -2.56
CA ILE A 388 22.94 -13.87 -2.68
C ILE A 388 23.38 -15.34 -2.59
N ALA A 389 24.57 -15.69 -3.12
CA ALA A 389 25.02 -17.07 -3.30
C ALA A 389 24.86 -17.99 -2.07
N PRO A 390 25.26 -17.60 -0.84
CA PRO A 390 25.20 -18.50 0.31
C PRO A 390 23.81 -18.58 0.96
N MET A 391 22.87 -17.71 0.58
CA MET A 391 21.61 -17.51 1.30
C MET A 391 20.73 -18.75 1.23
N ARG A 392 20.36 -19.28 2.40
CA ARG A 392 19.47 -20.45 2.56
C ARG A 392 17.99 -20.08 2.63
N CYS A 393 17.67 -18.81 2.90
CA CYS A 393 16.29 -18.35 3.01
C CYS A 393 15.56 -18.28 1.65
N PHE A 394 16.29 -18.18 0.53
CA PHE A 394 15.69 -18.13 -0.80
C PHE A 394 15.22 -19.49 -1.26
N THR A 395 13.91 -19.62 -1.44
CA THR A 395 13.27 -20.82 -1.99
C THR A 395 12.77 -20.60 -3.41
N ARG A 396 12.60 -19.34 -3.85
CA ARG A 396 12.06 -19.00 -5.16
C ARG A 396 12.81 -17.86 -5.83
N ILE A 397 13.03 -17.99 -7.15
CA ILE A 397 13.60 -16.94 -7.99
C ILE A 397 12.63 -16.64 -9.12
N GLU A 398 12.37 -15.36 -9.35
CA GLU A 398 11.58 -14.85 -10.48
C GLU A 398 12.46 -14.01 -11.38
N LEU A 399 12.68 -14.46 -12.60
CA LEU A 399 13.41 -13.70 -13.60
C LEU A 399 12.40 -13.01 -14.50
N ARG A 400 12.22 -11.70 -14.31
CA ARG A 400 11.30 -10.85 -15.09
C ARG A 400 12.05 -9.95 -16.06
N SER A 401 12.69 -10.52 -17.07
CA SER A 401 13.58 -9.75 -17.92
C SER A 401 13.62 -10.25 -19.35
N ASN A 402 14.21 -9.46 -20.25
CA ASN A 402 14.62 -9.98 -21.55
C ASN A 402 15.54 -11.20 -21.34
N TRP A 403 15.34 -12.27 -22.10
CA TRP A 403 16.12 -13.50 -22.06
C TRP A 403 17.65 -13.30 -22.13
N ASN A 404 18.09 -12.23 -22.78
CA ASN A 404 19.50 -11.86 -22.84
C ASN A 404 20.10 -11.42 -21.49
N ASN A 405 19.25 -11.03 -20.53
CA ASN A 405 19.64 -10.71 -19.16
C ASN A 405 19.62 -11.96 -18.28
N THR A 406 18.79 -12.95 -18.58
CA THR A 406 18.64 -14.15 -17.74
C THR A 406 19.87 -15.05 -17.77
N LEU A 407 20.63 -15.07 -18.87
CA LEU A 407 21.85 -15.88 -19.04
C LEU A 407 22.82 -15.77 -17.86
N ARG A 408 23.10 -14.55 -17.41
CA ARG A 408 24.04 -14.31 -16.30
C ARG A 408 23.53 -14.89 -14.98
N VAL A 409 22.22 -14.82 -14.74
CA VAL A 409 21.61 -15.41 -13.54
C VAL A 409 21.61 -16.93 -13.65
N LEU A 410 21.30 -17.49 -14.81
CA LEU A 410 21.37 -18.95 -15.03
C LEU A 410 22.79 -19.49 -14.83
N GLU A 411 23.82 -18.79 -15.32
CA GLU A 411 25.21 -19.16 -15.05
C GLU A 411 25.54 -19.12 -13.56
N PHE A 412 25.08 -18.08 -12.85
CA PHE A 412 25.22 -17.96 -11.39
C PHE A 412 24.55 -19.12 -10.65
N LEU A 413 23.34 -19.51 -11.03
CA LEU A 413 22.60 -20.60 -10.37
C LEU A 413 23.23 -21.99 -10.60
N GLY A 414 23.97 -22.13 -11.70
CA GLY A 414 24.66 -23.38 -12.05
C GLY A 414 26.04 -23.50 -11.42
N LYS A 415 26.73 -22.38 -11.17
CA LYS A 415 28.11 -22.36 -10.68
C LYS A 415 28.17 -21.99 -9.19
N PRO A 416 28.93 -22.72 -8.36
CA PRO A 416 29.17 -22.29 -6.98
C PRO A 416 29.99 -20.99 -6.98
N LEU A 417 29.42 -19.91 -6.45
CA LEU A 417 30.17 -18.67 -6.15
C LEU A 417 30.62 -18.58 -4.68
N SER A 418 30.16 -19.51 -3.84
CA SER A 418 30.41 -19.46 -2.41
C SER A 418 31.84 -19.90 -2.06
N ALA A 419 32.33 -19.47 -0.89
CA ALA A 419 33.60 -19.95 -0.32
C ALA A 419 33.61 -21.47 -0.12
N ASP A 420 32.44 -22.10 -0.02
CA ASP A 420 32.26 -23.54 -0.08
C ASP A 420 31.94 -23.96 -1.53
N PRO A 421 32.93 -24.47 -2.29
CA PRO A 421 32.69 -24.97 -3.64
C PRO A 421 31.80 -26.22 -3.66
N ALA A 422 31.52 -26.82 -2.50
CA ALA A 422 30.69 -28.02 -2.43
C ALA A 422 29.19 -27.72 -2.63
N LEU A 423 28.74 -26.52 -2.26
CA LEU A 423 27.33 -26.13 -2.35
C LEU A 423 27.06 -25.27 -3.59
N PRO A 424 25.93 -25.50 -4.30
CA PRO A 424 25.54 -24.60 -5.36
C PRO A 424 25.19 -23.22 -4.79
N SER A 425 25.17 -22.20 -5.65
CA SER A 425 24.52 -20.94 -5.31
C SER A 425 23.05 -21.18 -4.97
N LEU A 426 22.56 -20.60 -3.87
CA LEU A 426 21.19 -20.76 -3.36
C LEU A 426 20.83 -22.23 -3.08
N PRO A 427 21.42 -22.86 -2.06
CA PRO A 427 21.27 -24.30 -1.80
C PRO A 427 19.82 -24.74 -1.54
N CYS A 428 18.96 -23.83 -1.06
CA CYS A 428 17.56 -24.09 -0.74
C CYS A 428 16.58 -23.67 -1.86
N LEU A 429 17.08 -23.33 -3.05
CA LEU A 429 16.24 -22.99 -4.20
C LEU A 429 15.34 -24.17 -4.60
N GLN A 430 14.03 -23.95 -4.54
CA GLN A 430 12.98 -24.90 -4.90
C GLN A 430 12.25 -24.52 -6.19
N GLU A 431 12.08 -23.23 -6.45
CA GLU A 431 11.31 -22.72 -7.59
C GLU A 431 12.10 -21.72 -8.44
N LEU A 432 12.13 -21.94 -9.75
CA LEU A 432 12.66 -21.01 -10.73
C LEU A 432 11.55 -20.60 -11.71
N LEU A 433 11.06 -19.38 -11.58
CA LEU A 433 10.10 -18.76 -12.47
C LEU A 433 10.84 -17.93 -13.53
N LEU A 434 10.60 -18.25 -14.79
CA LEU A 434 11.18 -17.61 -15.96
C LEU A 434 10.08 -16.87 -16.70
N GLU A 435 10.11 -15.54 -16.65
CA GLU A 435 9.11 -14.67 -17.23
C GLU A 435 9.83 -13.61 -18.07
N GLY A 436 9.71 -13.69 -19.39
CA GLY A 436 10.54 -12.86 -20.26
C GLY A 436 9.87 -12.45 -21.55
N GLU A 437 10.21 -11.25 -21.99
CA GLU A 437 9.90 -10.73 -23.32
C GLU A 437 11.06 -11.03 -24.28
N GLY A 438 10.75 -11.38 -25.52
CA GLY A 438 11.71 -11.53 -26.60
C GLY A 438 11.71 -12.90 -27.27
N ASP A 439 12.47 -12.99 -28.37
CA ASP A 439 12.29 -14.02 -29.38
C ASP A 439 12.75 -15.43 -28.98
N TYR A 440 13.61 -15.58 -27.95
CA TYR A 440 14.19 -16.89 -27.60
C TYR A 440 14.49 -17.05 -26.10
N LEU A 441 13.80 -18.00 -25.46
CA LEU A 441 14.31 -18.63 -24.23
C LEU A 441 15.62 -19.36 -24.57
N HIS A 442 16.69 -19.06 -23.85
CA HIS A 442 17.97 -19.77 -23.95
C HIS A 442 17.88 -21.16 -23.28
N ALA A 443 17.08 -22.07 -23.83
CA ALA A 443 16.82 -23.39 -23.27
C ALA A 443 18.13 -24.17 -23.01
N HIS A 444 19.14 -24.00 -23.86
CA HIS A 444 20.45 -24.63 -23.66
C HIS A 444 21.24 -24.07 -22.47
N ALA A 445 21.12 -22.77 -22.19
CA ALA A 445 21.71 -22.17 -20.99
C ALA A 445 21.00 -22.66 -19.73
N LEU A 446 19.67 -22.83 -19.79
CA LEU A 446 18.88 -23.44 -18.71
C LEU A 446 19.30 -24.89 -18.46
N LEU A 447 19.48 -25.69 -19.51
CA LEU A 447 20.01 -27.06 -19.40
C LEU A 447 21.41 -27.08 -18.80
N THR A 448 22.30 -26.19 -19.26
CA THR A 448 23.66 -26.05 -18.72
C THR A 448 23.62 -25.72 -17.23
N MET A 449 22.77 -24.78 -16.81
CA MET A 449 22.56 -24.44 -15.40
C MET A 449 22.14 -25.66 -14.58
N VAL A 450 21.11 -26.39 -15.04
CA VAL A 450 20.56 -27.57 -14.36
C VAL A 450 21.60 -28.68 -14.24
N HIS A 451 22.31 -28.99 -15.33
CA HIS A 451 23.39 -29.98 -15.29
C HIS A 451 24.51 -29.56 -14.34
N SER A 452 24.97 -28.29 -14.40
CA SER A 452 26.02 -27.78 -13.53
C SER A 452 25.62 -27.88 -12.05
N ARG A 453 24.36 -27.54 -11.74
CA ARG A 453 23.81 -27.60 -10.39
C ARG A 453 23.72 -29.02 -9.82
N PHE A 454 23.22 -29.99 -10.59
CA PHE A 454 22.88 -31.33 -10.07
C PHE A 454 23.87 -32.45 -10.40
N ASN A 455 24.74 -32.26 -11.39
CA ASN A 455 25.77 -33.24 -11.78
C ASN A 455 27.15 -32.93 -11.20
N SER A 456 27.30 -31.84 -10.44
CA SER A 456 28.51 -31.62 -9.65
C SER A 456 28.73 -32.79 -8.69
N MET A 457 29.94 -33.36 -8.66
CA MET A 457 30.31 -34.47 -7.77
C MET A 457 30.24 -34.11 -6.29
N SER A 458 30.03 -32.83 -5.95
CA SER A 458 30.01 -32.31 -4.60
C SER A 458 28.77 -32.64 -3.75
N TRP A 459 27.75 -33.28 -4.34
CA TRP A 459 26.51 -33.65 -3.61
C TRP A 459 26.53 -35.02 -2.93
N GLU A 460 27.68 -35.70 -2.85
CA GLU A 460 27.77 -36.97 -2.12
C GLU A 460 27.51 -36.75 -0.62
N GLY A 461 26.27 -37.00 -0.18
CA GLY A 461 25.84 -36.94 1.22
C GLY A 461 24.96 -35.74 1.61
N ALA A 462 24.79 -34.74 0.74
CA ALA A 462 23.90 -33.61 0.99
C ALA A 462 22.48 -33.87 0.43
N GLU A 463 21.45 -33.51 1.21
CA GLU A 463 20.06 -33.58 0.77
C GLU A 463 19.83 -32.61 -0.40
N ARG A 464 19.35 -33.13 -1.53
CA ARG A 464 19.09 -32.34 -2.72
C ARG A 464 17.71 -31.72 -2.63
N THR A 465 17.65 -30.39 -2.63
CA THR A 465 16.41 -29.65 -2.78
C THR A 465 15.84 -29.86 -4.19
N PRO A 466 14.64 -30.44 -4.35
CA PRO A 466 13.99 -30.58 -5.64
C PRO A 466 13.74 -29.21 -6.29
N LEU A 467 13.89 -29.11 -7.61
CA LEU A 467 13.70 -27.88 -8.37
C LEU A 467 12.49 -27.98 -9.31
N ILE A 468 11.58 -27.02 -9.18
CA ILE A 468 10.46 -26.76 -10.08
C ILE A 468 10.83 -25.58 -10.98
N ILE A 469 10.73 -25.77 -12.29
CA ILE A 469 11.01 -24.73 -13.28
C ILE A 469 9.70 -24.35 -13.97
N THR A 470 9.28 -23.11 -13.81
CA THR A 470 8.07 -22.55 -14.43
C THR A 470 8.46 -21.54 -15.49
N ILE A 471 7.97 -21.72 -16.70
CA ILE A 471 8.19 -20.81 -17.82
C ILE A 471 6.87 -20.14 -18.12
N LEU A 472 6.80 -18.83 -17.89
CA LEU A 472 5.67 -17.96 -18.22
C LEU A 472 5.97 -17.24 -19.53
N PRO A 473 5.29 -17.59 -20.64
CA PRO A 473 5.39 -16.85 -21.87
C PRO A 473 4.52 -15.60 -21.70
N LYS A 474 5.15 -14.47 -21.37
CA LYS A 474 4.44 -13.20 -21.33
C LYS A 474 3.96 -12.82 -22.72
N SER A 475 2.81 -12.15 -22.75
CA SER A 475 2.10 -11.56 -23.90
C SER A 475 2.98 -11.29 -25.12
N LEU A 476 3.15 -12.30 -25.98
CA LEU A 476 3.69 -12.07 -27.31
C LEU A 476 2.59 -11.43 -28.16
N PRO A 477 2.91 -10.45 -29.02
CA PRO A 477 1.98 -10.05 -30.06
C PRO A 477 1.63 -11.31 -30.87
N TYR A 478 0.33 -11.56 -31.07
CA TYR A 478 -0.27 -12.76 -31.68
C TYR A 478 0.26 -13.17 -33.08
N HIS A 479 1.28 -12.51 -33.61
CA HIS A 479 1.71 -12.57 -34.99
C HIS A 479 3.02 -13.34 -35.25
N TYR A 480 3.71 -13.82 -34.21
CA TYR A 480 4.89 -14.66 -34.42
C TYR A 480 4.62 -16.11 -34.00
N PRO A 481 4.57 -17.07 -34.95
CA PRO A 481 4.53 -18.48 -34.59
C PRO A 481 5.77 -18.76 -33.75
N TRP A 482 5.55 -19.32 -32.56
CA TRP A 482 6.63 -19.72 -31.68
C TRP A 482 7.64 -20.51 -32.50
N ARG A 483 8.87 -20.03 -32.58
CA ARG A 483 9.98 -20.93 -32.88
C ARG A 483 9.98 -21.91 -31.73
N VAL A 484 9.55 -23.13 -32.06
CA VAL A 484 9.34 -24.27 -31.17
C VAL A 484 10.40 -24.20 -30.08
N LEU A 485 9.96 -23.92 -28.83
CA LEU A 485 10.82 -24.13 -27.66
C LEU A 485 11.49 -25.47 -27.87
N ASP A 486 12.80 -25.54 -27.65
CA ASP A 486 13.53 -26.79 -27.85
C ASP A 486 13.02 -27.85 -26.86
N LEU A 487 11.95 -28.55 -27.25
CA LEU A 487 11.22 -29.53 -26.45
C LEU A 487 12.16 -30.67 -26.07
N ILE A 488 13.10 -31.00 -26.96
CA ILE A 488 14.14 -31.99 -26.69
C ILE A 488 14.99 -31.52 -25.50
N THR A 489 15.38 -30.24 -25.47
CA THR A 489 16.12 -29.66 -24.33
C THR A 489 15.27 -29.60 -23.06
N LEU A 490 13.99 -29.24 -23.13
CA LEU A 490 13.10 -29.25 -21.95
C LEU A 490 12.90 -30.67 -21.37
N VAL A 491 12.75 -31.68 -22.22
CA VAL A 491 12.68 -33.09 -21.79
C VAL A 491 14.00 -33.53 -21.13
N LYS A 492 15.15 -33.10 -21.65
CA LYS A 492 16.46 -33.36 -21.01
C LYS A 492 16.56 -32.71 -19.63
N ILE A 493 16.09 -31.48 -19.48
CA ILE A 493 16.02 -30.79 -18.18
C ILE A 493 15.16 -31.62 -17.22
N ARG A 494 13.94 -31.99 -17.63
CA ARG A 494 13.01 -32.80 -16.81
C ARG A 494 13.59 -34.13 -16.38
N LYS A 495 14.39 -34.79 -17.24
CA LYS A 495 15.05 -36.08 -16.94
C LYS A 495 16.25 -35.95 -16.00
N THR A 496 16.69 -34.74 -15.65
CA THR A 496 17.83 -34.54 -14.76
C THR A 496 17.44 -34.82 -13.31
N LYS A 497 18.18 -35.69 -12.62
CA LYS A 497 17.93 -36.03 -11.22
C LYS A 497 18.05 -34.81 -10.30
N GLY A 498 16.94 -34.42 -9.66
CA GLY A 498 16.85 -33.22 -8.81
C GLY A 498 15.90 -32.17 -9.39
N VAL A 499 15.54 -32.27 -10.67
CA VAL A 499 14.42 -31.51 -11.25
C VAL A 499 13.14 -32.30 -11.01
N GLU A 500 12.21 -31.72 -10.28
CA GLU A 500 10.92 -32.33 -10.00
C GLU A 500 9.94 -32.10 -11.14
N GLN A 501 9.88 -30.86 -11.63
CA GLN A 501 8.91 -30.44 -12.61
C GLN A 501 9.46 -29.36 -13.54
N VAL A 502 9.06 -29.42 -14.81
CA VAL A 502 9.21 -28.33 -15.78
C VAL A 502 7.82 -28.04 -16.33
N GLN A 503 7.33 -26.82 -16.14
CA GLN A 503 5.99 -26.42 -16.55
C GLN A 503 6.00 -25.17 -17.42
N LEU A 504 5.10 -25.16 -18.39
CA LEU A 504 4.79 -24.02 -19.27
C LEU A 504 3.40 -23.51 -18.88
N VAL A 505 3.33 -22.31 -18.32
CA VAL A 505 2.07 -21.75 -17.79
C VAL A 505 1.72 -20.52 -18.62
N TYR A 506 0.53 -20.47 -19.20
CA TYR A 506 0.07 -19.31 -19.97
C TYR A 506 -0.72 -18.35 -19.07
N GLU A 507 -0.36 -17.07 -19.11
CA GLU A 507 -0.98 -16.02 -18.31
C GLU A 507 -2.34 -15.66 -18.93
N GLY A 508 -3.40 -16.17 -18.30
CA GLY A 508 -4.75 -16.14 -18.82
C GLY A 508 -5.32 -17.52 -18.59
N GLY A 509 -6.08 -17.67 -17.50
CA GLY A 509 -6.90 -18.86 -17.27
C GLY A 509 -7.76 -19.08 -18.50
N LEU A 510 -7.29 -19.91 -19.41
CA LEU A 510 -8.08 -20.38 -20.53
C LEU A 510 -9.08 -21.33 -19.90
N ASP A 511 -10.25 -20.78 -19.56
CA ASP A 511 -11.50 -21.50 -19.44
C ASP A 511 -11.55 -22.55 -20.57
N GLY A 512 -11.23 -23.80 -20.22
CA GLY A 512 -11.52 -25.00 -21.01
C GLY A 512 -10.94 -25.09 -22.44
N ARG A 513 -9.82 -24.44 -22.79
CA ARG A 513 -9.18 -24.70 -24.10
C ARG A 513 -8.14 -25.82 -23.99
N LEU A 514 -8.27 -26.81 -24.88
CA LEU A 514 -7.41 -28.01 -24.99
C LEU A 514 -5.94 -27.67 -24.82
N ALA A 515 -5.29 -28.36 -23.89
CA ALA A 515 -3.86 -28.31 -23.72
C ALA A 515 -3.24 -29.26 -24.76
N VAL A 516 -2.25 -28.80 -25.51
CA VAL A 516 -1.43 -29.73 -26.31
C VAL A 516 -0.65 -30.59 -25.32
N THR A 517 -1.10 -31.83 -25.10
CA THR A 517 -0.39 -32.81 -24.29
C THR A 517 0.69 -33.47 -25.13
N TRP A 518 1.94 -33.40 -24.69
CA TRP A 518 3.05 -34.08 -25.37
C TRP A 518 3.07 -35.56 -25.00
N ASP A 519 2.99 -36.43 -26.00
CA ASP A 519 3.10 -37.88 -25.82
C ASP A 519 4.58 -38.26 -25.75
N GLU A 520 5.02 -38.74 -24.58
CA GLU A 520 6.42 -39.12 -24.33
C GLU A 520 6.86 -40.37 -25.10
N GLU A 521 5.95 -41.31 -25.42
CA GLU A 521 6.29 -42.52 -26.17
C GLU A 521 6.50 -42.20 -27.65
N THR A 522 5.70 -41.29 -28.20
CA THR A 522 5.72 -40.99 -29.64
C THR A 522 6.53 -39.75 -30.00
N SER A 523 6.93 -38.95 -29.01
CA SER A 523 7.61 -37.65 -29.23
C SER A 523 6.84 -36.75 -30.21
N LYS A 524 5.50 -36.74 -30.09
CA LYS A 524 4.60 -35.94 -30.92
C LYS A 524 3.62 -35.18 -30.04
N ALA A 525 3.16 -34.05 -30.57
CA ALA A 525 2.07 -33.28 -29.97
C ALA A 525 0.74 -34.06 -30.11
N GLY A 526 0.12 -34.40 -28.98
CA GLY A 526 -1.26 -34.87 -28.91
C GLY A 526 -2.20 -33.73 -28.53
N TRP A 527 -3.43 -33.76 -29.03
CA TRP A 527 -4.47 -32.79 -28.65
C TRP A 527 -5.33 -33.42 -27.55
N GLY A 528 -5.38 -32.78 -26.36
CA GLY A 528 -6.12 -33.24 -25.18
C GLY A 528 -7.00 -32.16 -24.56
#